data_AF-A0A8H3WX16-F1
#
_entry.id   AF-A0A8H3WX16-F1
#
_cell.length_a   1.000
_cell.length_b   1.000
_cell.length_c   1.000
_cell.angle_alpha   90.00
_cell.angle_beta   90.00
_cell.angle_gamma   90.00
#
_symmetry.space_group_name_H-M   'P 1'
#
loop_
_entity.id
_entity.type
_entity.pdbx_description
1 polymer ?
#
loop_
_entity_poly.entity_id
_entity_poly.type
_entity_poly.pdbx_seq_one_letter_code
_entity_poly.pdbx_strand_id
1 'polypeptide(L)'
;MSSFFLNQKNNLLENEIWSEEELTKFKILYQNTKDFLENPDNNNQKLEEEINLTQNNEFKKSFYNGCCEKNCLQTQCDYSVVWLRHLNFKNLSKSFQDMFLLGIISATKRPEIVQNSKKSKLSTEYIFEGKPICLNAFKIIYGLGEKRWKNLREHYTENDINLRKDLKTGKIGNQTILFEIVLNLLLL
;
A
#
# COMPACT_ATOMS: atom_id res chain seq x y z
N MET A 1 14.25 -0.78 44.54
CA MET A 1 14.04 -1.17 43.13
C MET A 1 13.91 0.11 42.31
N SER A 2 15.03 0.82 42.14
CA SER A 2 15.99 0.70 41.03
C SER A 2 15.54 1.51 39.80
N SER A 3 15.85 2.81 39.90
CA SER A 3 16.27 3.73 38.84
C SER A 3 16.40 3.15 37.42
N PHE A 4 15.52 3.57 36.51
CA PHE A 4 15.68 3.35 35.06
C PHE A 4 15.49 4.61 34.21
N PHE A 5 15.58 5.81 34.79
CA PHE A 5 15.45 7.07 34.05
C PHE A 5 16.71 7.97 34.06
N LEU A 6 17.86 7.45 34.46
CA LEU A 6 19.12 8.20 34.46
C LEU A 6 20.25 7.34 33.89
N ASN A 7 20.35 7.27 32.56
CA ASN A 7 21.60 7.43 31.81
C ASN A 7 21.40 7.15 30.32
N GLN A 8 21.19 8.21 29.54
CA GLN A 8 21.68 8.29 28.15
C GLN A 8 21.76 9.74 27.65
N LYS A 9 21.98 10.70 28.55
CA LYS A 9 22.57 12.00 28.19
C LYS A 9 24.08 11.78 28.11
N ASN A 10 24.56 11.20 27.02
CA ASN A 10 25.98 11.25 26.64
C ASN A 10 26.06 11.06 25.12
N ASN A 11 26.59 12.07 24.42
CA ASN A 11 27.14 12.04 23.07
C ASN A 11 26.23 11.74 21.86
N LEU A 12 25.22 12.59 21.62
CA LEU A 12 24.58 12.68 20.28
C LEU A 12 24.70 14.07 19.63
N LEU A 13 25.35 15.03 20.29
CA LEU A 13 25.47 16.41 19.82
C LEU A 13 26.81 16.75 19.13
N GLU A 14 27.73 15.79 18.98
CA GLU A 14 29.09 16.08 18.46
C GLU A 14 29.47 15.41 17.14
N ASN A 15 28.53 14.79 16.43
CA ASN A 15 28.78 14.40 15.04
C ASN A 15 27.89 15.26 14.15
N GLU A 16 28.49 16.05 13.26
CA GLU A 16 27.79 16.62 12.11
C GLU A 16 27.05 15.48 11.41
N ILE A 17 25.73 15.48 11.56
CA ILE A 17 24.85 14.38 11.15
C ILE A 17 24.90 14.20 9.63
N TRP A 18 25.19 15.29 8.91
CA TRP A 18 25.32 15.37 7.47
C TRP A 18 26.60 16.09 7.07
N SER A 19 27.25 15.59 6.03
CA SER A 19 28.33 16.29 5.32
C SER A 19 27.82 17.58 4.66
N GLU A 20 28.72 18.51 4.35
CA GLU A 20 28.39 19.74 3.61
C GLU A 20 27.67 19.46 2.27
N GLU A 21 28.02 18.36 1.59
CA GLU A 21 27.37 17.93 0.35
C GLU A 21 25.92 17.51 0.57
N GLU A 22 25.65 16.73 1.63
CA GLU A 22 24.30 16.30 2.01
C GLU A 22 23.43 17.48 2.45
N LEU A 23 24.03 18.43 3.17
CA LEU A 23 23.37 19.65 3.64
C LEU A 23 22.99 20.57 2.47
N THR A 24 23.90 20.71 1.50
CA THR A 24 23.64 21.46 0.26
C THR A 24 22.52 20.80 -0.55
N LYS A 25 22.55 19.47 -0.71
CA LYS A 25 21.52 18.71 -1.42
C LYS A 25 20.16 18.84 -0.74
N PHE A 26 20.11 18.81 0.59
CA PHE A 26 18.89 19.02 1.36
C PHE A 26 18.33 20.44 1.18
N LYS A 27 19.17 21.47 1.26
CA LYS A 27 18.75 22.89 1.06
C LYS A 27 18.15 23.11 -0.33
N ILE A 28 18.76 22.56 -1.38
CA ILE A 28 18.23 22.61 -2.74
C ILE A 28 16.86 21.93 -2.83
N LEU A 29 16.73 20.71 -2.27
CA LEU A 29 15.47 19.98 -2.28
C LEU A 29 14.37 20.75 -1.54
N TYR A 30 14.69 21.29 -0.36
CA TYR A 30 13.77 22.05 0.48
C TYR A 30 13.28 23.32 -0.23
N GLN A 31 14.18 24.10 -0.82
CA GLN A 31 13.82 25.32 -1.54
C GLN A 31 12.92 25.02 -2.74
N ASN A 32 13.27 24.00 -3.54
CA ASN A 32 12.45 23.57 -4.67
C ASN A 32 11.03 23.14 -4.24
N THR A 33 10.90 22.49 -3.08
CA THR A 33 9.60 22.13 -2.51
C THR A 33 8.85 23.32 -1.92
N LYS A 34 9.56 24.31 -1.37
CA LYS A 34 8.97 25.54 -0.83
C LYS A 34 8.37 26.40 -1.94
N ASP A 35 9.11 26.59 -3.03
CA ASP A 35 8.65 27.34 -4.20
C ASP A 35 7.41 26.68 -4.85
N PHE A 36 7.30 25.35 -4.76
CA PHE A 36 6.13 24.58 -5.20
C PHE A 36 4.90 24.80 -4.29
N LEU A 37 5.09 24.96 -2.98
CA LEU A 37 4.02 25.18 -2.00
C LEU A 37 3.48 26.62 -2.02
N GLU A 38 4.29 27.59 -2.45
CA GLU A 38 3.90 29.00 -2.53
C GLU A 38 3.05 29.35 -3.78
N ASN A 39 2.93 28.44 -4.77
CA ASN A 39 2.02 28.56 -5.93
C ASN A 39 1.18 27.28 -6.16
N PRO A 40 0.25 26.93 -5.25
CA PRO A 40 -0.36 25.60 -5.20
C PRO A 40 -1.45 25.33 -6.25
N ASP A 41 -2.12 26.34 -6.80
CA ASP A 41 -3.43 26.10 -7.45
C ASP A 41 -3.36 25.58 -8.90
N ASN A 42 -2.31 25.89 -9.67
CA ASN A 42 -2.22 25.52 -11.09
C ASN A 42 -1.28 24.32 -11.35
N ASN A 43 -0.24 24.17 -10.53
CA ASN A 43 0.76 23.10 -10.68
C ASN A 43 0.31 21.78 -10.03
N ASN A 44 -0.43 21.83 -8.92
CA ASN A 44 -0.95 20.61 -8.28
C ASN A 44 -2.05 19.95 -9.12
N GLN A 45 -2.96 20.74 -9.70
CA GLN A 45 -4.02 20.19 -10.58
C GLN A 45 -3.42 19.49 -11.80
N LYS A 46 -2.46 20.12 -12.47
CA LYS A 46 -1.77 19.53 -13.62
C LYS A 46 -1.02 18.25 -13.25
N LEU A 47 -0.33 18.24 -12.10
CA LEU A 47 0.37 17.05 -11.62
C LEU A 47 -0.59 15.91 -11.26
N GLU A 48 -1.71 16.21 -10.60
CA GLU A 48 -2.75 15.23 -10.29
C GLU A 48 -3.38 14.64 -11.56
N GLU A 49 -3.65 15.47 -12.57
CA GLU A 49 -4.15 15.04 -13.88
C GLU A 49 -3.15 14.11 -14.58
N GLU A 50 -1.86 14.46 -14.59
CA GLU A 50 -0.80 13.64 -15.19
C GLU A 50 -0.64 12.29 -14.46
N ILE A 51 -0.71 12.29 -13.12
CA ILE A 51 -0.68 11.07 -12.30
C ILE A 51 -1.90 10.19 -12.62
N ASN A 52 -3.10 10.78 -12.64
CA ASN A 52 -4.35 10.06 -12.93
C ASN A 52 -4.34 9.46 -14.34
N LEU A 53 -3.84 10.21 -15.33
CA LEU A 53 -3.72 9.74 -16.70
C LEU A 53 -2.72 8.57 -16.81
N THR A 54 -1.59 8.67 -16.11
CA THR A 54 -0.58 7.61 -16.07
C THR A 54 -1.13 6.33 -15.43
N GLN A 55 -1.79 6.45 -14.28
CA GLN A 55 -2.42 5.31 -13.59
C GLN A 55 -3.50 4.66 -14.46
N ASN A 56 -4.31 5.46 -15.16
CA ASN A 56 -5.31 4.96 -16.09
C ASN A 56 -4.65 4.17 -17.22
N ASN A 57 -3.59 4.70 -17.84
CA ASN A 57 -2.88 4.04 -18.93
C ASN A 57 -2.26 2.70 -18.51
N GLU A 58 -1.62 2.63 -17.34
CA GLU A 58 -1.06 1.39 -16.80
C GLU A 58 -2.14 0.36 -16.48
N PHE A 59 -3.24 0.80 -15.87
CA PHE A 59 -4.37 -0.06 -15.56
C PHE A 59 -5.04 -0.58 -16.83
N LYS A 60 -5.24 0.29 -17.82
CA LYS A 60 -5.80 -0.05 -19.14
C LYS A 60 -4.98 -1.12 -19.84
N LYS A 61 -3.64 -0.99 -19.85
CA LYS A 61 -2.74 -2.04 -20.35
C LYS A 61 -2.96 -3.36 -19.62
N SER A 62 -3.01 -3.33 -18.29
CA SER A 62 -3.24 -4.54 -17.47
C SER A 62 -4.60 -5.19 -17.74
N PHE A 63 -5.64 -4.38 -17.94
CA PHE A 63 -6.98 -4.84 -18.26
C PHE A 63 -7.02 -5.54 -19.62
N TYR A 64 -6.45 -4.93 -20.66
CA TYR A 64 -6.49 -5.48 -22.02
C TYR A 64 -5.46 -6.58 -22.29
N ASN A 65 -4.36 -6.66 -21.54
CA ASN A 65 -3.43 -7.79 -21.58
C ASN A 65 -4.10 -9.13 -21.17
N GLY A 66 -5.23 -9.06 -20.48
CA GLY A 66 -6.01 -10.23 -20.11
C GLY A 66 -5.57 -10.90 -18.82
N CYS A 67 -6.42 -11.82 -18.37
CA CYS A 67 -6.31 -12.45 -17.06
C CYS A 67 -6.17 -13.98 -17.12
N CYS A 68 -6.69 -14.61 -18.16
CA CYS A 68 -6.71 -16.05 -18.38
C CYS A 68 -7.09 -16.33 -19.85
N GLU A 69 -7.05 -17.59 -20.28
CA GLU A 69 -7.42 -18.01 -21.65
C GLU A 69 -8.81 -17.54 -22.08
N LYS A 70 -9.77 -17.47 -21.15
CA LYS A 70 -11.15 -17.01 -21.41
C LYS A 70 -11.29 -15.48 -21.37
N ASN A 71 -10.24 -14.74 -21.01
CA ASN A 71 -10.27 -13.30 -20.79
C ASN A 71 -11.50 -12.84 -19.98
N CYS A 72 -11.78 -13.53 -18.87
CA CYS A 72 -13.01 -13.33 -18.09
C CYS A 72 -13.15 -11.88 -17.58
N LEU A 73 -12.05 -11.17 -17.36
CA LEU A 73 -12.07 -9.76 -16.97
C LEU A 73 -12.73 -8.92 -18.07
N GLN A 74 -12.31 -9.06 -19.32
CA GLN A 74 -12.82 -8.26 -20.43
C GLN A 74 -14.15 -8.78 -20.98
N THR A 75 -14.40 -10.09 -20.90
CA THR A 75 -15.65 -10.68 -21.42
C THR A 75 -16.82 -10.53 -20.44
N GLN A 76 -16.56 -10.44 -19.14
CA GLN A 76 -17.61 -10.34 -18.14
C GLN A 76 -17.74 -8.95 -17.52
N CYS A 77 -16.67 -8.15 -17.45
CA CYS A 77 -16.67 -6.90 -16.71
C CYS A 77 -16.54 -5.69 -17.63
N ASP A 78 -17.26 -4.61 -17.31
CA ASP A 78 -17.13 -3.35 -18.02
C ASP A 78 -15.88 -2.59 -17.53
N TYR A 79 -15.10 -2.03 -18.47
CA TYR A 79 -13.86 -1.32 -18.15
C TYR A 79 -14.09 -0.13 -17.21
N SER A 80 -15.13 0.68 -17.47
CA SER A 80 -15.38 1.90 -16.69
C SER A 80 -15.74 1.57 -15.24
N VAL A 81 -16.54 0.52 -15.05
CA VAL A 81 -16.93 0.02 -13.71
C VAL A 81 -15.73 -0.57 -12.97
N VAL A 82 -14.92 -1.37 -13.66
CA VAL A 82 -13.70 -1.98 -13.10
C VAL A 82 -12.68 -0.91 -12.71
N TRP A 83 -12.48 0.10 -13.57
CA TRP A 83 -11.59 1.22 -13.31
C TRP A 83 -12.04 2.03 -12.10
N LEU A 84 -13.33 2.35 -12.01
CA LEU A 84 -13.89 3.06 -10.85
C LEU A 84 -13.71 2.24 -9.56
N ARG A 85 -13.95 0.92 -9.59
CA ARG A 85 -13.67 0.05 -8.43
C ARG A 85 -12.19 0.09 -8.05
N HIS A 86 -11.30 0.00 -9.03
CA HIS A 86 -9.86 0.01 -8.80
C HIS A 86 -9.42 1.28 -8.06
N LEU A 87 -9.83 2.44 -8.59
CA LEU A 87 -9.54 3.74 -7.98
C LEU A 87 -10.09 3.84 -6.55
N ASN A 88 -11.38 3.52 -6.38
CA ASN A 88 -12.02 3.57 -5.05
C ASN A 88 -11.29 2.68 -4.05
N PHE A 89 -10.88 1.47 -4.45
CA PHE A 89 -10.14 0.57 -3.59
C PHE A 89 -8.72 1.08 -3.29
N LYS A 90 -8.01 1.61 -4.29
CA LYS A 90 -6.66 2.18 -4.12
C LYS A 90 -6.64 3.38 -3.18
N ASN A 91 -7.70 4.18 -3.19
CA ASN A 91 -7.86 5.35 -2.33
C ASN A 91 -8.14 5.00 -0.86
N LEU A 92 -8.48 3.74 -0.55
CA LEU A 92 -8.59 3.28 0.83
C LEU A 92 -7.21 3.18 1.49
N SER A 93 -7.16 3.41 2.80
CA SER A 93 -5.98 3.09 3.59
C SER A 93 -5.65 1.60 3.53
N LYS A 94 -4.39 1.22 3.76
CA LYS A 94 -3.97 -0.19 3.72
C LYS A 94 -4.77 -1.08 4.67
N SER A 95 -5.13 -0.57 5.85
CA SER A 95 -5.95 -1.32 6.81
C SER A 95 -7.36 -1.58 6.30
N PHE A 96 -8.00 -0.59 5.67
CA PHE A 96 -9.32 -0.77 5.06
C PHE A 96 -9.27 -1.67 3.83
N GLN A 97 -8.23 -1.58 3.01
CA GLN A 97 -8.01 -2.51 1.91
C GLN A 97 -7.90 -3.95 2.42
N ASP A 98 -7.07 -4.18 3.44
CA ASP A 98 -6.88 -5.51 4.01
C ASP A 98 -8.18 -6.03 4.65
N MET A 99 -8.92 -5.18 5.38
CA MET A 99 -10.22 -5.54 5.97
C MET A 99 -11.25 -5.92 4.91
N PHE A 100 -11.37 -5.14 3.83
CA PHE A 100 -12.24 -5.45 2.70
C PHE A 100 -11.90 -6.82 2.09
N LEU A 101 -10.61 -7.08 1.88
CA LEU A 101 -10.13 -8.34 1.30
C LEU A 101 -10.35 -9.53 2.24
N LEU A 102 -10.18 -9.36 3.56
CA LEU A 102 -10.52 -10.37 4.56
C LEU A 102 -12.02 -10.67 4.56
N GLY A 103 -12.87 -9.64 4.40
CA GLY A 103 -14.31 -9.81 4.24
C GLY A 103 -14.66 -10.66 3.02
N ILE A 104 -14.00 -10.41 1.87
CA ILE A 104 -14.18 -11.25 0.68
C ILE A 104 -13.75 -12.70 0.96
N ILE A 105 -12.58 -12.91 1.56
CA ILE A 105 -12.10 -14.27 1.90
C ILE A 105 -13.12 -14.97 2.80
N SER A 106 -13.64 -14.28 3.83
CA SER A 106 -14.65 -14.82 4.74
C SER A 106 -15.93 -15.22 4.01
N ALA A 107 -16.45 -14.35 3.14
CA ALA A 107 -17.70 -14.57 2.40
C ALA A 107 -17.60 -15.65 1.31
N THR A 108 -16.42 -15.87 0.76
CA THR A 108 -16.21 -16.75 -0.41
C THR A 108 -15.43 -18.02 -0.08
N LYS A 109 -15.02 -18.19 1.19
CA LYS A 109 -14.37 -19.40 1.68
C LYS A 109 -15.33 -20.57 1.57
N ARG A 110 -14.94 -21.57 0.78
CA ARG A 110 -15.55 -22.90 0.83
C ARG A 110 -14.76 -23.79 1.78
N PRO A 111 -15.41 -24.54 2.68
CA PRO A 111 -14.74 -25.61 3.37
C PRO A 111 -14.37 -26.68 2.34
N GLU A 112 -13.11 -26.77 1.94
CA GLU A 112 -12.66 -27.95 1.21
C GLU A 112 -12.62 -29.13 2.18
N ILE A 113 -13.59 -30.03 2.08
CA ILE A 113 -13.50 -31.37 2.68
C ILE A 113 -12.58 -32.20 1.78
N VAL A 114 -11.27 -31.99 1.89
CA VAL A 114 -10.31 -32.93 1.28
C VAL A 114 -10.15 -34.10 2.25
N GLN A 115 -10.88 -35.19 1.99
CA GLN A 115 -10.89 -36.45 2.74
C GLN A 115 -9.52 -37.16 2.84
N ASN A 116 -8.36 -36.52 2.60
CA ASN A 116 -7.05 -37.18 2.70
C ASN A 116 -5.82 -36.25 2.77
N SER A 117 -5.96 -34.93 3.03
CA SER A 117 -4.79 -34.06 3.22
C SER A 117 -4.84 -33.35 4.57
N LYS A 118 -3.73 -33.39 5.32
CA LYS A 118 -3.56 -32.65 6.59
C LYS A 118 -3.58 -31.11 6.42
N LYS A 119 -3.92 -30.60 5.23
CA LYS A 119 -3.95 -29.19 4.88
C LYS A 119 -5.23 -28.92 4.10
N SER A 120 -6.26 -28.40 4.76
CA SER A 120 -7.41 -27.79 4.09
C SER A 120 -6.91 -26.58 3.29
N LYS A 121 -7.04 -26.60 1.96
CA LYS A 121 -6.74 -25.43 1.15
C LYS A 121 -8.00 -24.55 1.13
N LEU A 122 -7.83 -23.25 1.31
CA LEU A 122 -8.92 -22.30 1.11
C LEU A 122 -9.18 -22.19 -0.39
N SER A 123 -10.29 -22.75 -0.87
CA SER A 123 -10.82 -22.42 -2.19
C SER A 123 -11.73 -21.20 -2.05
N THR A 124 -11.45 -20.20 -2.87
CA THR A 124 -12.13 -18.91 -2.88
C THR A 124 -12.72 -18.73 -4.27
N GLU A 125 -14.04 -18.57 -4.34
CA GLU A 125 -14.68 -18.11 -5.57
C GLU A 125 -14.56 -16.60 -5.69
N TYR A 126 -14.08 -16.12 -6.83
CA TYR A 126 -13.96 -14.69 -7.07
C TYR A 126 -15.14 -14.20 -7.88
N ILE A 127 -15.84 -13.21 -7.36
CA ILE A 127 -17.03 -12.62 -7.97
C ILE A 127 -16.83 -11.11 -8.07
N PHE A 128 -17.21 -10.53 -9.21
CA PHE A 128 -17.24 -9.08 -9.42
C PHE A 128 -18.57 -8.69 -10.06
N GLU A 129 -19.33 -7.80 -9.41
CA GLU A 129 -20.68 -7.41 -9.84
C GLU A 129 -21.59 -8.61 -10.17
N GLY A 130 -21.56 -9.63 -9.30
CA GLY A 130 -22.33 -10.87 -9.47
C GLY A 130 -21.80 -11.84 -10.54
N LYS A 131 -20.68 -11.52 -11.22
CA LYS A 131 -20.11 -12.35 -12.29
C LYS A 131 -18.86 -13.11 -11.82
N PRO A 132 -18.72 -14.41 -12.14
CA PRO A 132 -17.61 -15.24 -11.69
C PRO A 132 -16.33 -14.98 -12.49
N ILE A 133 -15.33 -14.45 -11.82
CA ILE A 133 -14.02 -14.11 -12.41
C ILE A 133 -12.91 -15.02 -11.90
N CYS A 134 -11.78 -15.06 -12.60
CA CYS A 134 -10.61 -15.80 -12.14
C CYS A 134 -9.81 -15.00 -11.10
N LEU A 135 -8.89 -15.68 -10.40
CA LEU A 135 -8.00 -15.03 -9.43
C LEU A 135 -7.17 -13.89 -10.04
N ASN A 136 -6.70 -14.04 -11.28
CA ASN A 136 -5.89 -13.01 -11.94
C ASN A 136 -6.72 -11.75 -12.23
N ALA A 137 -7.96 -11.93 -12.70
CA ALA A 137 -8.90 -10.82 -12.88
C ALA A 137 -9.15 -10.08 -11.56
N PHE A 138 -9.38 -10.84 -10.48
CA PHE A 138 -9.55 -10.28 -9.13
C PHE A 138 -8.31 -9.47 -8.69
N LYS A 139 -7.11 -10.01 -8.89
CA LYS A 139 -5.85 -9.32 -8.59
C LYS A 139 -5.67 -8.03 -9.41
N ILE A 140 -6.07 -8.03 -10.67
CA ILE A 140 -6.01 -6.83 -11.53
C ILE A 140 -6.97 -5.77 -10.97
N ILE A 141 -8.24 -6.11 -10.75
CA ILE A 141 -9.28 -5.18 -10.25
C ILE A 141 -8.82 -4.52 -8.94
N TYR A 142 -8.30 -5.30 -7.99
CA TYR A 142 -7.90 -4.78 -6.67
C TYR A 142 -6.40 -4.43 -6.56
N GLY A 143 -5.64 -4.50 -7.66
CA GLY A 143 -4.21 -4.15 -7.70
C GLY A 143 -3.36 -4.93 -6.70
N LEU A 144 -3.53 -6.25 -6.64
CA LEU A 144 -2.90 -7.14 -5.66
C LEU A 144 -1.76 -7.96 -6.27
N GLY A 145 -0.58 -7.89 -5.64
CA GLY A 145 0.52 -8.81 -5.93
C GLY A 145 0.29 -10.21 -5.32
N GLU A 146 0.93 -11.23 -5.91
CA GLU A 146 0.85 -12.63 -5.44
C GLU A 146 1.16 -12.76 -3.94
N LYS A 147 2.27 -12.16 -3.52
CA LYS A 147 2.73 -12.20 -2.13
C LYS A 147 1.72 -11.55 -1.18
N ARG A 148 1.17 -10.39 -1.54
CA ARG A 148 0.17 -9.70 -0.71
C ARG A 148 -1.06 -10.57 -0.52
N TRP A 149 -1.59 -11.13 -1.60
CA TRP A 149 -2.78 -11.97 -1.54
C TRP A 149 -2.56 -13.27 -0.76
N LYS A 150 -1.39 -13.91 -0.95
CA LYS A 150 -0.99 -15.09 -0.17
C LYS A 150 -0.95 -14.79 1.33
N ASN A 151 -0.26 -13.71 1.72
CA ASN A 151 -0.12 -13.32 3.11
C ASN A 151 -1.48 -12.98 3.76
N LEU A 152 -2.41 -12.39 3.02
CA LEU A 152 -3.76 -12.11 3.53
C LEU A 152 -4.55 -13.37 3.81
N ARG A 153 -4.45 -14.40 2.95
CA ARG A 153 -5.10 -15.69 3.21
C ARG A 153 -4.47 -16.45 4.38
N GLU A 154 -3.15 -16.38 4.52
CA GLU A 154 -2.44 -16.95 5.67
C GLU A 154 -2.88 -16.25 6.97
N HIS A 155 -2.88 -14.91 6.97
CA HIS A 155 -3.38 -14.11 8.08
C HIS A 155 -4.82 -14.49 8.46
N TYR A 156 -5.73 -14.60 7.48
CA TYR A 156 -7.11 -15.01 7.70
C TYR A 156 -7.21 -16.41 8.33
N THR A 157 -6.34 -17.33 7.93
CA THR A 157 -6.35 -18.70 8.49
C THR A 157 -5.95 -18.73 9.95
N GLU A 158 -4.99 -17.88 10.33
CA GLU A 158 -4.43 -17.80 11.68
C GLU A 158 -5.23 -16.89 12.63
N ASN A 159 -5.80 -15.81 12.10
CA ASN A 159 -6.36 -14.71 12.88
C ASN A 159 -7.80 -14.35 12.49
N ASP A 160 -8.41 -15.04 11.53
CA ASP A 160 -9.72 -14.70 10.95
C ASP A 160 -9.76 -13.26 10.38
N ILE A 161 -10.92 -12.61 10.38
CA ILE A 161 -11.12 -11.22 9.93
C ILE A 161 -10.43 -10.15 10.78
N ASN A 162 -9.64 -10.52 11.81
CA ASN A 162 -8.97 -9.54 12.67
C ASN A 162 -8.02 -8.64 11.88
N LEU A 163 -7.89 -7.39 12.32
CA LEU A 163 -6.99 -6.43 11.69
C LEU A 163 -5.54 -6.95 11.67
N ARG A 164 -4.93 -6.88 10.49
CA ARG A 164 -3.51 -7.18 10.33
C ARG A 164 -2.69 -6.05 10.95
N LYS A 165 -2.01 -6.36 12.06
CA LYS A 165 -1.09 -5.41 12.72
C LYS A 165 0.11 -5.17 11.81
N ASP A 166 0.40 -3.91 11.50
CA ASP A 166 1.66 -3.56 10.85
C ASP A 166 2.78 -3.71 11.88
N LEU A 167 3.77 -4.56 11.63
CA LEU A 167 4.91 -4.76 12.54
C LEU A 167 5.74 -3.48 12.76
N LYS A 168 5.46 -2.42 11.98
CA LYS A 168 6.13 -1.11 12.06
C LYS A 168 5.44 -0.09 12.97
N THR A 169 4.21 -0.30 13.44
CA THR A 169 3.62 0.62 14.43
C THR A 169 4.46 0.60 15.70
N GLY A 170 5.21 1.67 15.94
CA GLY A 170 6.13 1.83 17.08
C GLY A 170 7.63 1.62 16.78
N LYS A 171 8.02 1.26 15.54
CA LYS A 171 9.43 1.18 15.14
C LYS A 171 9.86 2.46 14.43
N ILE A 172 10.69 3.25 15.11
CA ILE A 172 11.41 4.38 14.52
C ILE A 172 12.41 3.80 13.49
N GLY A 173 12.42 4.33 12.28
CA GLY A 173 13.36 3.87 11.25
C GLY A 173 14.78 4.30 11.60
N ASN A 174 15.77 3.52 11.22
CA ASN A 174 17.19 3.87 11.45
C ASN A 174 17.61 5.18 10.75
N GLN A 175 16.78 5.72 9.87
CA GLN A 175 16.99 6.98 9.13
C GLN A 175 16.05 8.10 9.63
N THR A 176 15.35 7.90 10.75
CA THR A 176 14.49 8.94 11.31
C THR A 176 15.34 9.99 12.00
N ILE A 177 15.24 11.24 11.55
CA ILE A 177 15.89 12.41 12.14
C ILE A 177 14.86 13.12 13.03
N LEU A 178 15.30 13.60 14.19
CA LEU A 178 14.43 14.36 15.09
C LEU A 178 14.01 15.69 14.48
N PHE A 179 12.78 16.11 14.74
CA PHE A 179 12.25 17.37 14.24
C PHE A 179 13.11 18.58 14.66
N GLU A 180 13.62 18.58 15.89
CA GLU A 180 14.51 19.64 16.41
C GLU A 180 15.80 19.78 15.60
N ILE A 181 16.35 18.66 15.11
CA ILE A 181 17.56 18.66 14.27
C ILE A 181 17.24 19.28 12.90
N VAL A 182 16.09 18.92 12.31
CA VAL A 182 15.62 19.52 11.06
C VAL A 182 15.40 21.03 11.24
N LEU A 183 14.81 21.45 12.36
CA LEU A 183 14.55 22.86 12.64
C LEU A 183 15.84 23.67 12.75
N ASN A 184 16.85 23.15 13.45
CA ASN A 184 18.16 23.80 13.57
C ASN A 184 18.88 23.93 12.20
N LEU A 185 18.75 22.92 11.33
CA LEU A 185 19.33 22.96 9.99
C LEU A 185 18.66 23.99 9.06
N LEU A 186 17.39 24.31 9.29
CA LEU A 186 16.65 25.31 8.53
C LEU A 186 16.91 26.75 9.03
N LEU A 187 17.38 26.90 10.26
CA LEU A 187 17.67 28.19 10.89
C LEU A 187 19.15 28.62 10.78
N LEU A 188 20.00 27.78 10.18
CA LEU A 188 21.41 28.04 9.80
C LEU A 188 21.54 28.38 8.31
#